data_AF-A0A4E0RBE1-F1
#
_entry.id   AF-A0A4E0RBE1-F1
#
_cell.length_a   1.000
_cell.length_b   1.000
_cell.length_c   1.000
_cell.angle_alpha   90.00
_cell.angle_beta   90.00
_cell.angle_gamma   90.00
#
_symmetry.space_group_name_H-M   'P 1'
#
loop_
_entity.id
_entity.type
_entity.pdbx_description
1 polymer ?
#
loop_
_entity_poly.entity_id
_entity_poly.type
_entity_poly.pdbx_seq_one_letter_code
_entity_poly.pdbx_strand_id
1 'polypeptide(L)'
;MQTYWVITMAPLTQQDVDALMDELKPLTTSEELRTQLGMKVYDALFNAKPDYIQLFSKLQGLDNSNVRQSEGFKYYGRTYVEDLLKFIHAAANEAEYQKLIGTSAEQHKTRKVNKEQFLVSSSA
;
A
#
# COMPACT_ATOMS: atom_id res chain seq x y z
N MET A 1 -11.61 38.58 9.39
CA MET A 1 -11.36 37.42 8.52
C MET A 1 -10.49 36.47 9.34
N GLN A 2 -11.07 35.43 9.95
CA GLN A 2 -10.30 34.45 10.72
C GLN A 2 -9.73 33.42 9.75
N THR A 3 -8.40 33.43 9.58
CA THR A 3 -7.67 32.33 8.97
C THR A 3 -7.68 31.16 9.95
N TYR A 4 -8.50 30.15 9.67
CA TYR A 4 -8.38 28.86 10.34
C TYR A 4 -7.07 28.23 9.88
N TRP A 5 -6.06 28.24 10.74
CA TRP A 5 -4.93 27.32 10.60
C TRP A 5 -5.51 25.92 10.79
N VAL A 6 -5.58 25.14 9.71
CA VAL A 6 -5.65 23.68 9.89
C VAL A 6 -4.30 23.32 10.49
N ILE A 7 -4.26 23.13 11.81
CA ILE A 7 -3.13 22.45 12.45
C ILE A 7 -3.28 20.99 12.01
N THR A 8 -2.76 20.66 10.84
CA THR A 8 -2.66 19.27 10.41
C THR A 8 -1.64 18.63 11.34
N MET A 9 -2.11 17.83 12.28
CA MET A 9 -1.20 17.02 13.08
C MET A 9 -0.80 15.80 12.27
N ALA A 10 0.42 15.31 12.49
CA ALA A 10 0.83 14.02 11.99
C ALA A 10 -0.21 12.95 12.38
N PRO A 11 -0.54 12.00 11.50
CA PRO A 11 -1.62 11.03 11.74
C PRO A 11 -1.35 10.10 12.94
N LEU A 12 -0.09 9.90 13.31
CA LEU A 12 0.33 9.07 14.44
C LEU A 12 1.34 9.80 15.32
N THR A 13 1.48 9.37 16.57
CA THR A 13 2.63 9.76 17.40
C THR A 13 3.87 8.94 17.03
N GLN A 14 5.07 9.42 17.41
CA GLN A 14 6.28 8.62 17.22
C GLN A 14 6.21 7.28 17.97
N GLN A 15 5.58 7.26 19.15
CA GLN A 15 5.39 6.04 19.93
C GLN A 15 4.51 5.02 19.18
N ASP A 16 3.45 5.46 18.50
CA ASP A 16 2.60 4.58 17.69
C ASP A 16 3.38 4.01 16.49
N VAL A 17 4.19 4.85 15.84
CA VAL A 17 5.06 4.43 14.73
C VAL A 17 6.04 3.36 15.21
N ASP A 18 6.73 3.60 16.33
CA ASP A 18 7.70 2.67 16.90
C ASP A 18 7.04 1.33 17.24
N ALA A 19 5.86 1.35 17.88
CA ALA A 19 5.11 0.14 18.23
C ALA A 19 4.68 -0.66 16.98
N LEU A 20 4.16 0.00 15.95
CA LEU A 20 3.79 -0.64 14.69
C LEU A 20 4.99 -1.25 13.98
N MET A 21 6.12 -0.53 13.96
CA MET A 21 7.34 -1.01 13.32
C MET A 21 7.93 -2.22 14.06
N ASP A 22 7.86 -2.25 15.39
CA ASP A 22 8.27 -3.41 16.18
C ASP A 22 7.38 -4.64 15.91
N GLU A 23 6.06 -4.45 15.78
CA GLU A 23 5.12 -5.53 15.42
C GLU A 23 5.37 -6.06 14.00
N LEU A 24 5.66 -5.17 13.04
CA LEU A 24 5.89 -5.54 11.63
C LEU A 24 7.29 -6.09 11.37
N LYS A 25 8.27 -5.81 12.24
CA LYS A 25 9.67 -6.24 12.10
C LYS A 25 9.85 -7.73 11.76
N PRO A 26 9.24 -8.71 12.47
CA PRO A 26 9.39 -10.13 12.15
C PRO A 26 8.88 -10.49 10.75
N LEU A 27 8.01 -9.67 10.15
CA LEU A 27 7.42 -9.89 8.82
C LEU A 27 8.12 -9.07 7.72
N THR A 28 9.04 -8.16 8.07
CA THR A 28 9.58 -7.18 7.12
C THR A 28 11.10 -7.03 7.15
N THR A 29 11.80 -7.80 7.99
CA THR A 29 13.26 -7.73 8.15
C THR A 29 14.06 -8.09 6.89
N SER A 30 13.50 -8.89 5.98
CA SER A 30 14.14 -9.25 4.70
C SER A 30 13.25 -8.94 3.50
N GLU A 31 13.85 -8.83 2.32
CA GLU A 31 13.11 -8.66 1.07
C GLU A 31 12.13 -9.79 0.81
N GLU A 32 12.55 -11.03 1.09
CA GLU A 32 11.71 -12.21 0.94
C GLU A 32 10.45 -12.12 1.82
N LEU A 33 10.61 -11.76 3.09
CA LEU A 33 9.48 -11.63 4.02
C LEU A 33 8.53 -10.50 3.61
N ARG A 34 9.06 -9.35 3.18
CA ARG A 34 8.24 -8.26 2.62
C ARG A 34 7.46 -8.71 1.38
N THR A 35 8.10 -9.48 0.50
CA THR A 35 7.47 -10.04 -0.69
C THR A 35 6.33 -10.99 -0.31
N GLN A 36 6.57 -11.92 0.61
CA GLN A 36 5.57 -12.88 1.08
C GLN A 36 4.38 -12.18 1.76
N LEU A 37 4.62 -11.16 2.59
CA LEU A 37 3.57 -10.38 3.23
C LEU A 37 2.69 -9.67 2.19
N GLY A 38 3.30 -8.98 1.23
CA GLY A 38 2.55 -8.28 0.18
C GLY A 38 1.80 -9.24 -0.75
N MET A 39 2.37 -10.41 -1.04
CA MET A 39 1.65 -11.46 -1.78
C MET A 39 0.38 -11.90 -1.05
N LYS A 40 0.38 -12.02 0.28
CA LYS A 40 -0.85 -12.33 1.04
C LYS A 40 -1.91 -11.24 0.91
N VAL A 41 -1.49 -9.97 0.88
CA VAL A 41 -2.41 -8.83 0.66
C VAL A 41 -3.05 -8.90 -0.73
N TYR A 42 -2.24 -9.10 -1.77
CA TYR A 42 -2.79 -9.23 -3.13
C TYR A 42 -3.58 -10.52 -3.34
N ASP A 43 -3.24 -11.61 -2.65
CA ASP A 43 -4.03 -12.83 -2.66
C ASP A 43 -5.45 -12.56 -2.12
N ALA A 44 -5.56 -11.89 -0.97
CA ALA A 44 -6.85 -11.47 -0.42
C ALA A 44 -7.60 -10.53 -1.38
N LEU A 45 -6.91 -9.54 -1.96
CA LEU A 45 -7.51 -8.59 -2.91
C LEU A 45 -8.05 -9.29 -4.16
N PHE A 46 -7.25 -10.14 -4.80
CA PHE A 46 -7.64 -10.80 -6.06
C PHE A 46 -8.65 -11.92 -5.85
N ASN A 47 -8.73 -12.51 -4.65
CA ASN A 47 -9.84 -13.40 -4.30
C ASN A 47 -11.16 -12.63 -4.13
N ALA A 48 -11.13 -11.44 -3.51
CA ALA A 48 -12.32 -10.61 -3.32
C ALA A 48 -12.75 -9.86 -4.61
N LYS A 49 -11.78 -9.47 -5.44
CA LYS A 49 -11.96 -8.67 -6.66
C LYS A 49 -11.06 -9.20 -7.79
N PRO A 50 -11.38 -10.36 -8.40
CA PRO A 50 -10.56 -10.95 -9.46
C PRO A 50 -10.32 -10.01 -10.65
N ASP A 51 -11.30 -9.18 -11.00
CA ASP A 51 -11.20 -8.21 -12.10
C ASP A 51 -10.10 -7.16 -11.88
N TYR A 52 -9.65 -6.96 -10.64
CA TYR A 52 -8.60 -6.00 -10.34
C TYR A 52 -7.24 -6.44 -10.88
N ILE A 53 -7.03 -7.73 -11.18
CA ILE A 53 -5.79 -8.24 -11.78
C ILE A 53 -5.45 -7.45 -13.06
N GLN A 54 -6.45 -7.14 -13.89
CA GLN A 54 -6.25 -6.42 -15.16
C GLN A 54 -5.92 -4.92 -14.98
N LEU A 55 -5.92 -4.40 -13.76
CA LEU A 55 -5.48 -3.02 -13.49
C LEU A 55 -3.94 -2.93 -13.39
N PHE A 56 -3.26 -4.06 -13.25
CA PHE A 56 -1.82 -4.15 -13.06
C PHE A 56 -1.12 -4.45 -14.38
N SER A 57 -0.18 -3.60 -14.79
CA SER A 57 0.50 -3.71 -16.09
C SER A 57 1.33 -4.99 -16.23
N LYS A 58 1.95 -5.49 -15.16
CA LYS A 58 2.70 -6.76 -15.20
C LYS A 58 1.85 -8.02 -15.04
N LEU A 59 0.53 -7.88 -14.87
CA LEU A 59 -0.41 -9.01 -14.73
C LEU A 59 -1.39 -9.11 -15.90
N GLN A 60 -1.19 -8.34 -16.98
CA GLN A 60 -2.08 -8.38 -18.14
C GLN A 60 -2.09 -9.79 -18.74
N GLY A 61 -3.30 -10.29 -19.01
CA GLY A 61 -3.50 -11.64 -19.56
C GLY A 61 -3.41 -12.77 -18.54
N LEU A 62 -3.16 -12.47 -17.27
CA LEU A 62 -3.26 -13.42 -16.16
C LEU A 62 -4.66 -13.41 -15.55
N ASP A 63 -5.01 -14.47 -14.84
CA ASP A 63 -6.26 -14.60 -14.11
C ASP A 63 -6.04 -15.25 -12.75
N ASN A 64 -7.12 -15.50 -12.01
CA ASN A 64 -7.02 -16.06 -10.67
C ASN A 64 -6.40 -17.49 -10.64
N SER A 65 -6.40 -18.22 -11.76
CA SER A 65 -5.80 -19.55 -11.83
C SER A 65 -4.27 -19.52 -11.90
N ASN A 66 -3.67 -18.46 -12.47
CA ASN A 66 -2.25 -18.43 -12.79
C ASN A 66 -1.48 -17.22 -12.20
N VAL A 67 -2.16 -16.16 -11.74
CA VAL A 67 -1.50 -14.92 -11.29
C VAL A 67 -0.48 -15.15 -10.18
N ARG A 68 -0.75 -16.08 -9.27
CA ARG A 68 0.09 -16.41 -8.09
C ARG A 68 1.46 -16.99 -8.45
N GLN A 69 1.60 -17.51 -9.67
CA GLN A 69 2.85 -18.09 -10.16
C GLN A 69 3.73 -17.05 -10.87
N SER A 70 3.22 -15.84 -11.09
CA SER A 70 3.91 -14.82 -11.88
C SER A 70 4.94 -14.01 -11.08
N GLU A 71 6.01 -13.60 -11.76
CA GLU A 71 6.97 -12.63 -11.21
C GLU A 71 6.35 -11.24 -11.00
N GLY A 72 5.32 -10.90 -11.77
CA GLY A 72 4.54 -9.68 -11.57
C GLY A 72 3.86 -9.65 -10.19
N PHE A 73 3.33 -10.78 -9.74
CA PHE A 73 2.67 -10.89 -8.44
C PHE A 73 3.65 -10.68 -7.28
N LYS A 74 4.85 -11.28 -7.37
CA LYS A 74 5.94 -11.04 -6.42
C LYS A 74 6.39 -9.58 -6.42
N TYR A 75 6.59 -9.01 -7.61
CA TYR A 75 6.98 -7.61 -7.77
C TYR A 75 6.01 -6.66 -7.07
N TYR A 76 4.71 -6.78 -7.35
CA TYR A 76 3.72 -5.91 -6.72
C TYR A 76 3.62 -6.15 -5.21
N GLY A 77 3.68 -7.42 -4.75
CA GLY A 77 3.73 -7.74 -3.32
C GLY A 77 4.87 -7.02 -2.61
N ARG A 78 6.10 -7.11 -3.13
CA ARG A 78 7.26 -6.41 -2.56
C ARG A 78 7.06 -4.89 -2.53
N THR A 79 6.74 -4.29 -3.68
CA THR A 79 6.60 -2.82 -3.78
C THR A 79 5.51 -2.26 -2.88
N TYR A 80 4.40 -2.99 -2.69
CA TYR A 80 3.33 -2.60 -1.77
C TYR A 80 3.82 -2.50 -0.33
N VAL A 81 4.52 -3.52 0.17
CA VAL A 81 5.02 -3.51 1.55
C VAL A 81 6.12 -2.47 1.72
N GLU A 82 7.02 -2.31 0.75
CA GLU A 82 8.04 -1.26 0.78
C GLU A 82 7.43 0.15 0.87
N ASP A 83 6.38 0.43 0.10
CA ASP A 83 5.71 1.72 0.18
C ASP A 83 4.91 1.88 1.48
N LEU A 84 4.21 0.83 1.94
CA LEU A 84 3.49 0.85 3.22
C LEU A 84 4.42 1.19 4.39
N LEU A 85 5.62 0.60 4.45
CA LEU A 85 6.59 0.89 5.49
C LEU A 85 7.08 2.35 5.45
N LYS A 86 7.27 2.94 4.26
CA LYS A 86 7.59 4.37 4.13
C LYS A 86 6.49 5.24 4.70
N PHE A 87 5.23 4.91 4.42
CA PHE A 87 4.08 5.64 4.97
C PHE A 87 4.01 5.53 6.48
N ILE A 88 4.25 4.35 7.07
CA ILE A 88 4.25 4.15 8.52
C ILE A 88 5.39 4.94 9.16
N HIS A 89 6.61 4.86 8.62
CA HIS A 89 7.75 5.64 9.13
C HIS A 89 7.50 7.14 9.13
N ALA A 90 6.90 7.67 8.07
CA ALA A 90 6.58 9.08 7.95
C ALA A 90 5.35 9.50 8.77
N ALA A 91 4.57 8.58 9.35
CA ALA A 91 3.28 8.89 9.94
C ALA A 91 3.36 9.78 11.19
N ALA A 92 4.53 9.93 11.81
CA ALA A 92 4.79 10.90 12.89
C ALA A 92 5.35 12.25 12.38
N ASN A 93 5.64 12.35 11.08
CA ASN A 93 6.16 13.54 10.42
C ASN A 93 5.20 14.01 9.33
N GLU A 94 4.35 14.98 9.68
CA GLU A 94 3.27 15.47 8.83
C GLU A 94 3.75 15.91 7.42
N ALA A 95 4.81 16.71 7.34
CA ALA A 95 5.30 17.23 6.07
C ALA A 95 5.79 16.10 5.15
N GLU A 96 6.48 15.10 5.72
CA GLU A 96 6.93 13.93 4.99
C GLU A 96 5.77 13.03 4.57
N TYR A 97 4.81 12.80 5.46
CA TYR A 97 3.62 12.00 5.19
C TYR A 97 2.79 12.61 4.05
N GLN A 98 2.54 13.93 4.07
CA GLN A 98 1.81 14.62 3.00
C GLN A 98 2.56 14.57 1.67
N LYS A 99 3.89 14.68 1.69
CA LYS A 99 4.73 14.52 0.49
C LYS A 99 4.61 13.12 -0.10
N LEU A 100 4.60 12.09 0.73
CA LEU A 100 4.40 10.70 0.29
C LEU A 100 2.99 10.49 -0.29
N ILE A 101 1.95 11.04 0.35
CA ILE A 101 0.58 11.01 -0.19
C ILE A 101 0.53 11.64 -1.57
N GLY A 102 1.07 12.85 -1.73
CA GLY A 102 1.10 13.55 -3.01
C GLY A 102 1.81 12.73 -4.10
N THR A 103 2.96 12.16 -3.77
CA THR A 103 3.73 11.31 -4.69
C THR A 103 2.93 10.06 -5.09
N SER A 104 2.33 9.37 -4.13
CA SER A 104 1.52 8.18 -4.38
C SER A 104 0.27 8.50 -5.22
N ALA A 105 -0.38 9.63 -4.96
CA ALA A 105 -1.53 10.08 -5.75
C ALA A 105 -1.16 10.29 -7.22
N GLU A 106 -0.04 10.97 -7.50
CA GLU A 106 0.44 11.13 -8.88
C GLU A 106 0.74 9.80 -9.57
N GLN A 107 1.36 8.86 -8.85
CA GLN A 107 1.62 7.51 -9.39
C GLN A 107 0.36 6.72 -9.71
N HIS A 108 -0.75 6.97 -9.00
CA HIS A 108 -2.02 6.29 -9.23
C HIS A 108 -2.89 6.95 -10.29
N LYS A 109 -2.71 8.24 -10.58
CA LYS A 109 -3.40 8.92 -11.71
C LYS A 109 -3.09 8.30 -13.07
N THR A 110 -1.91 7.73 -13.24
CA THR A 110 -1.50 7.05 -14.48
C THR A 110 -1.89 5.58 -14.53
N ARG A 111 -2.53 5.05 -13.48
CA ARG A 111 -2.93 3.63 -13.37
C ARG A 111 -4.41 3.47 -13.73
N LYS A 112 -4.80 2.26 -14.11
CA LYS A 112 -6.20 1.90 -14.44
C LYS A 112 -7.05 1.68 -13.18
N VAL A 113 -6.89 2.46 -12.13
CA VAL A 113 -7.66 2.34 -10.88
C VAL A 113 -8.40 3.65 -10.63
N ASN A 114 -9.71 3.56 -10.35
CA ASN A 114 -10.50 4.73 -10.00
C ASN A 114 -10.56 4.93 -8.46
N LYS A 115 -11.09 6.07 -8.03
CA LYS A 115 -11.16 6.43 -6.60
C LYS A 115 -11.97 5.43 -5.79
N GLU A 116 -13.09 4.94 -6.31
CA GLU A 116 -13.95 3.98 -5.62
C GLU A 116 -13.23 2.65 -5.43
N GLN A 117 -12.53 2.17 -6.46
CA GLN A 117 -11.74 0.95 -6.42
C GLN A 117 -10.59 1.03 -5.41
N PHE A 118 -9.95 2.20 -5.28
CA PHE A 118 -8.90 2.44 -4.29
C PHE A 118 -9.45 2.50 -2.86
N LEU A 119 -10.64 3.07 -2.68
CA LEU A 119 -11.30 3.23 -1.39
C LEU A 119 -12.10 2.00 -0.95
N VAL A 120 -12.06 0.89 -1.70
CA VAL A 120 -12.72 -0.35 -1.26
C VAL A 120 -12.10 -0.78 0.07
N SER A 121 -12.75 -0.40 1.17
CA SER A 121 -12.60 -1.05 2.46
C SER A 121 -13.05 -2.49 2.25
N SER A 122 -12.22 -3.45 2.65
CA SER A 122 -12.68 -4.82 2.84
C SER A 122 -13.83 -4.79 3.86
N SER A 123 -15.06 -4.78 3.37
CA SER A 123 -16.22 -5.18 4.16
C SER A 123 -16.16 -6.70 4.25
N ALA A 124 -15.45 -7.19 5.26
CA ALA A 124 -15.48 -8.57 5.72
C ALA A 124 -15.60 -8.56 7.24
#